data_AF-A0A959CZK5-F1
#
_entry.id   AF-A0A959CZK5-F1
#
_cell.length_a   1.000
_cell.length_b   1.000
_cell.length_c   1.000
_cell.angle_alpha   90.00
_cell.angle_beta   90.00
_cell.angle_gamma   90.00
#
_symmetry.space_group_name_H-M   'P 1'
#
loop_
_entity.id
_entity.type
_entity.pdbx_description
1 polymer ?
#
loop_
_entity_poly.entity_id
_entity_poly.type
_entity_poly.pdbx_seq_one_letter_code
_entity_poly.pdbx_strand_id
1 'polypeptide(L)'
;SLIPIIGSIASGFFLSPALVVGAYLVAHKLDKGEQVEFGDFFKGFDFIGPLATATFFATLVILASLIPMFIAWGTSGFLGWLIEAQSHPYAMDEPPGFPAWSILFFIPAIYLGIAYGWATMLIAFYRTGPWEALEMSRKLITKQWLIIFLFTLVLGLLASAGVILLFVGIFVTYPIMLCSQYAAFADVTRLLEETESDLTEHLVE
;
A
#
# COMPACT_ATOMS: atom_id res chain seq x y z
N SER A 1 -10.88 -27.36 -5.56
CA SER A 1 -11.19 -26.55 -4.37
C SER A 1 -10.68 -25.12 -4.57
N LEU A 2 -11.50 -24.26 -5.19
CA LEU A 2 -11.14 -22.85 -5.51
C LEU A 2 -11.63 -21.84 -4.45
N ILE A 3 -12.47 -22.29 -3.52
CA ILE A 3 -13.11 -21.46 -2.48
C ILE A 3 -12.08 -20.72 -1.60
N PRO A 4 -10.95 -21.34 -1.15
CA PRO A 4 -9.96 -20.63 -0.33
C PRO A 4 -9.19 -19.55 -1.11
N ILE A 5 -8.91 -19.79 -2.40
CA ILE A 5 -8.12 -18.89 -3.26
C ILE A 5 -8.94 -17.66 -3.66
N ILE A 6 -10.22 -17.86 -3.99
CA ILE A 6 -11.14 -16.76 -4.28
C ILE A 6 -11.34 -15.90 -3.02
N GLY A 7 -11.43 -16.52 -1.83
CA GLY A 7 -11.52 -15.81 -0.56
C GLY A 7 -10.28 -14.96 -0.22
N SER A 8 -9.07 -15.47 -0.47
CA SER A 8 -7.83 -14.72 -0.22
C SER A 8 -7.57 -13.61 -1.24
N ILE A 9 -7.96 -13.81 -2.51
CA ILE A 9 -7.86 -12.76 -3.54
C ILE A 9 -8.91 -11.66 -3.30
N ALA A 10 -10.16 -12.02 -2.99
CA ALA A 10 -11.23 -11.06 -2.70
C ALA A 10 -10.92 -10.20 -1.46
N SER A 11 -10.40 -10.80 -0.39
CA SER A 11 -10.04 -10.06 0.83
C SER A 11 -8.83 -9.15 0.65
N GLY A 12 -7.78 -9.61 -0.03
CA GLY A 12 -6.55 -8.85 -0.22
C GLY A 12 -6.67 -7.66 -1.19
N PHE A 13 -7.31 -7.87 -2.34
CA PHE A 13 -7.32 -6.88 -3.42
C PHE A 13 -8.50 -5.91 -3.39
N PHE A 14 -9.60 -6.27 -2.73
CA PHE A 14 -10.84 -5.49 -2.80
C PHE A 14 -11.25 -4.93 -1.45
N LEU A 15 -11.21 -5.75 -0.40
CA LEU A 15 -11.70 -5.35 0.92
C LEU A 15 -10.74 -4.37 1.62
N SER A 16 -9.45 -4.69 1.63
CA SER A 16 -8.42 -3.89 2.30
C SER A 16 -8.31 -2.46 1.75
N PRO A 17 -8.11 -2.22 0.44
CA PRO A 17 -7.96 -0.86 -0.06
C PRO A 17 -9.23 -0.02 0.09
N ALA A 18 -10.42 -0.62 -0.03
CA ALA A 18 -11.68 0.08 0.19
C ALA A 18 -11.83 0.54 1.65
N LEU A 19 -11.52 -0.33 2.62
CA LEU A 19 -11.58 0.03 4.04
C LEU A 19 -10.52 1.06 4.43
N VAL A 20 -9.31 0.93 3.90
CA VAL A 20 -8.22 1.90 4.11
C VAL A 20 -8.61 3.28 3.58
N VAL A 21 -9.19 3.34 2.37
CA VAL A 21 -9.71 4.59 1.81
C VAL A 21 -10.86 5.15 2.64
N GLY A 22 -11.80 4.31 3.09
CA GLY A 22 -12.86 4.75 3.98
C GLY A 22 -12.35 5.36 5.28
N ALA A 23 -11.28 4.78 5.85
CA ALA A 23 -10.62 5.37 7.01
C ALA A 23 -9.95 6.72 6.71
N TYR A 24 -9.36 6.90 5.53
CA TYR A 24 -8.82 8.19 5.10
C TYR A 24 -9.93 9.24 4.89
N LEU A 25 -11.08 8.85 4.35
CA LEU A 25 -12.25 9.73 4.23
C LEU A 25 -12.75 10.17 5.62
N VAL A 26 -12.77 9.25 6.59
CA VAL A 26 -13.10 9.59 7.99
C VAL A 26 -12.06 10.53 8.60
N ALA A 27 -10.76 10.28 8.39
CA ALA A 27 -9.70 11.16 8.87
C ALA A 27 -9.87 12.59 8.32
N HIS A 28 -10.21 12.72 7.04
CA HIS A 28 -10.50 14.01 6.41
C HIS A 28 -11.73 14.71 7.01
N LYS A 29 -12.80 13.97 7.29
CA LYS A 29 -13.99 14.51 7.97
C LYS A 29 -13.69 15.00 9.38
N LEU A 30 -12.90 14.23 10.14
CA LEU A 30 -12.47 14.62 11.49
C LEU A 30 -11.67 15.93 11.47
N ASP A 31 -10.77 16.06 10.50
CA ASP A 31 -9.93 17.25 10.32
C ASP A 31 -10.76 18.50 9.99
N LYS A 32 -11.86 18.33 9.26
CA LYS A 32 -12.85 19.38 8.97
C LYS A 32 -13.83 19.67 10.11
N GLY A 33 -13.78 18.92 11.20
CA GLY A 33 -14.76 19.02 12.29
C GLY A 33 -16.17 18.57 11.89
N GLU A 34 -16.31 17.78 10.83
CA GLU A 34 -17.60 17.23 10.38
C GLU A 34 -18.06 16.10 11.31
N GLN A 35 -19.37 15.82 11.32
CA GLN A 35 -19.90 14.67 12.04
C GLN A 35 -19.51 13.37 11.32
N VAL A 36 -18.91 12.47 12.09
CA VAL A 36 -18.45 11.15 11.62
C VAL A 36 -19.42 10.09 12.11
N GLU A 37 -19.92 9.29 11.17
CA GLU A 37 -20.71 8.11 11.46
C GLU A 37 -19.92 6.85 11.15
N PHE A 38 -20.23 5.74 11.82
CA PHE A 38 -19.55 4.47 11.55
C PHE A 38 -19.71 4.01 10.08
N GLY A 39 -20.81 4.37 9.42
CA GLY A 39 -21.03 4.08 8.01
C GLY A 39 -20.03 4.77 7.08
N ASP A 40 -19.40 5.87 7.50
CA ASP A 40 -18.41 6.59 6.70
C ASP A 40 -17.17 5.74 6.39
N PHE A 41 -16.78 4.82 7.27
CA PHE A 41 -15.68 3.88 7.04
C PHE A 41 -15.92 2.94 5.85
N PHE A 42 -17.18 2.76 5.44
CA PHE A 42 -17.54 1.93 4.30
C PHE A 42 -17.70 2.74 3.01
N LYS A 43 -17.59 4.07 3.04
CA LYS A 43 -17.68 4.89 1.81
C LYS A 43 -16.54 4.65 0.83
N GLY A 44 -15.43 4.08 1.27
CA GLY A 44 -14.36 3.67 0.36
C GLY A 44 -14.77 2.55 -0.61
N PHE A 45 -15.86 1.83 -0.35
CA PHE A 45 -16.42 0.86 -1.30
C PHE A 45 -17.00 1.51 -2.56
N ASP A 46 -17.38 2.79 -2.51
CA ASP A 46 -17.84 3.53 -3.69
C ASP A 46 -16.74 3.63 -4.78
N PHE A 47 -15.49 3.43 -4.38
CA PHE A 47 -14.31 3.52 -5.23
C PHE A 47 -13.70 2.13 -5.54
N ILE A 48 -14.39 1.04 -5.20
CA ILE A 48 -13.80 -0.31 -5.26
C ILE A 48 -13.30 -0.68 -6.66
N GLY A 49 -14.01 -0.26 -7.73
CA GLY A 49 -13.62 -0.52 -9.11
C GLY A 49 -12.29 0.14 -9.48
N PRO A 50 -12.17 1.48 -9.35
CA PRO A 50 -10.92 2.18 -9.56
C PRO A 50 -9.78 1.70 -8.65
N LEU A 51 -10.04 1.46 -7.36
CA LEU A 51 -9.04 1.00 -6.39
C LEU A 51 -8.51 -0.40 -6.72
N ALA A 52 -9.40 -1.34 -7.04
CA ALA A 52 -9.01 -2.69 -7.45
C ALA A 52 -8.19 -2.67 -8.74
N THR A 53 -8.56 -1.81 -9.69
CA THR A 53 -7.83 -1.66 -10.95
C THR A 53 -6.43 -1.07 -10.72
N ALA A 54 -6.30 -0.05 -9.88
CA ALA A 54 -5.01 0.56 -9.57
C ALA A 54 -4.09 -0.40 -8.81
N THR A 55 -4.62 -1.11 -7.80
CA THR A 55 -3.85 -2.12 -7.06
C THR A 55 -3.44 -3.30 -7.94
N PHE A 56 -4.28 -3.70 -8.89
CA PHE A 56 -3.94 -4.72 -9.88
C PHE A 56 -2.77 -4.27 -10.77
N PHE A 57 -2.83 -3.07 -11.36
CA PHE A 57 -1.73 -2.54 -12.16
C PHE A 57 -0.45 -2.35 -11.33
N ALA A 58 -0.55 -1.79 -10.12
CA ALA A 58 0.59 -1.64 -9.22
C ALA A 58 1.25 -2.99 -8.94
N THR A 59 0.45 -4.02 -8.64
CA THR A 59 0.94 -5.37 -8.35
C THR A 59 1.61 -5.98 -9.58
N LEU A 60 1.05 -5.84 -10.77
CA LEU A 60 1.69 -6.32 -12.00
C LEU A 60 3.04 -5.63 -12.24
N VAL A 61 3.12 -4.32 -12.04
CA VAL A 61 4.36 -3.54 -12.22
C VAL A 61 5.41 -3.95 -11.18
N ILE A 62 5.01 -4.14 -9.92
CA ILE A 62 5.91 -4.61 -8.85
C ILE A 62 6.37 -6.05 -9.12
N LEU A 63 5.47 -6.95 -9.54
CA LEU A 63 5.82 -8.33 -9.91
C LEU A 63 6.78 -8.36 -11.09
N ALA A 64 6.55 -7.55 -12.11
CA ALA A 64 7.45 -7.44 -13.25
C ALA A 64 8.85 -6.99 -12.82
N SER A 65 8.96 -6.10 -11.84
CA SER A 65 10.25 -5.67 -11.29
C SER A 65 11.04 -6.77 -10.56
N LEU A 66 10.35 -7.82 -10.09
CA LEU A 66 10.96 -8.97 -9.42
C LEU A 66 11.39 -10.08 -10.40
N ILE A 67 10.98 -10.04 -11.66
CA ILE A 67 11.32 -11.09 -12.65
C ILE A 67 12.84 -11.34 -12.75
N PRO A 68 13.72 -10.31 -12.82
CA PRO A 68 15.17 -10.54 -12.88
C PRO A 68 15.71 -11.29 -11.67
N MET A 69 15.13 -11.07 -10.48
CA MET A 69 15.49 -11.76 -9.26
C MET A 69 15.13 -13.25 -9.34
N PHE A 70 13.92 -13.57 -9.79
CA PHE A 70 13.50 -14.97 -9.95
C PHE A 70 14.35 -15.71 -10.99
N ILE A 71 14.78 -15.03 -12.06
CA ILE A 71 15.71 -15.60 -13.04
C ILE A 71 17.06 -15.89 -12.37
N ALA A 72 17.62 -14.94 -11.62
CA ALA A 72 18.88 -15.11 -10.91
C ALA A 72 18.84 -16.32 -9.95
N TRP A 73 17.75 -16.49 -9.21
CA TRP A 73 17.55 -17.63 -8.31
C TRP A 73 17.35 -18.94 -9.08
N GLY A 74 16.62 -18.89 -10.20
CA GLY A 74 16.47 -20.06 -11.09
C GLY A 74 17.82 -20.58 -11.58
N THR A 75 18.73 -19.67 -11.97
CA THR A 75 20.08 -20.03 -12.43
C THR A 75 20.99 -20.60 -11.33
N SER A 76 20.71 -20.31 -10.05
CA SER A 76 21.46 -20.88 -8.92
C SER A 76 20.96 -22.28 -8.50
N GLY A 77 20.02 -22.87 -9.24
CA GLY A 77 19.45 -24.19 -8.96
C GLY A 77 18.26 -24.17 -7.99
N PHE A 78 17.84 -23.00 -7.50
CA PHE A 78 16.74 -22.86 -6.54
C PHE A 78 15.42 -23.46 -7.06
N LEU A 79 15.13 -23.28 -8.36
CA LEU A 79 13.91 -23.82 -8.95
C LEU A 79 13.88 -25.36 -8.95
N GLY A 80 15.02 -26.00 -9.22
CA GLY A 80 15.15 -27.46 -9.16
C GLY A 80 14.96 -27.97 -7.74
N TRP A 81 15.64 -27.32 -6.79
CA TRP A 81 15.46 -27.60 -5.36
C TRP A 81 14.01 -27.43 -4.91
N LEU A 82 13.30 -26.39 -5.35
CA LEU A 82 11.90 -26.13 -4.97
C LEU A 82 10.94 -27.21 -5.48
N ILE A 83 11.20 -27.76 -6.67
CA ILE A 83 10.42 -28.87 -7.23
C ILE A 83 10.67 -30.15 -6.43
N GLU A 84 11.92 -30.42 -6.06
CA GLU A 84 12.30 -31.59 -5.27
C GLU A 84 11.81 -31.51 -3.82
N ALA A 85 11.81 -30.31 -3.23
CA ALA A 85 11.23 -30.02 -1.92
C ALA A 85 9.72 -30.33 -1.87
N GLN A 86 8.99 -30.16 -2.98
CA GLN A 86 7.58 -30.52 -3.05
C GLN A 86 7.34 -32.02 -3.16
N SER A 87 8.22 -32.78 -3.82
CA SER A 87 8.05 -34.22 -4.06
C SER A 87 8.60 -35.10 -2.94
N HIS A 88 9.70 -34.70 -2.30
CA HIS A 88 10.37 -35.46 -1.23
C HIS A 88 10.62 -34.59 0.02
N PRO A 89 9.57 -34.31 0.83
CA PRO A 89 9.65 -33.36 1.93
C PRO A 89 10.66 -33.70 3.04
N TYR A 90 11.11 -34.95 3.14
CA TYR A 90 11.96 -35.46 4.23
C TYR A 90 13.40 -35.78 3.81
N ALA A 91 13.71 -35.67 2.51
CA ALA A 91 15.04 -35.92 1.95
C ALA A 91 15.55 -34.65 1.24
N MET A 92 15.42 -33.49 1.89
CA MET A 92 15.84 -32.23 1.30
C MET A 92 17.33 -32.02 1.52
N ASP A 93 18.08 -31.99 0.42
CA ASP A 93 19.38 -31.33 0.40
C ASP A 93 19.21 -29.84 0.76
N GLU A 94 20.27 -29.24 1.29
CA GLU A 94 20.24 -27.83 1.66
C GLU A 94 19.91 -26.94 0.44
N PRO A 95 19.08 -25.90 0.62
CA PRO A 95 18.76 -25.02 -0.48
C PRO A 95 20.02 -24.37 -1.04
N PRO A 96 20.14 -24.26 -2.37
CA PRO A 96 21.25 -23.54 -2.96
C PRO A 96 21.24 -22.10 -2.45
N GLY A 97 22.43 -21.61 -2.09
CA GLY A 97 22.58 -20.25 -1.58
C GLY A 97 22.13 -19.21 -2.61
N PHE A 98 21.45 -18.16 -2.13
CA PHE A 98 21.10 -17.04 -2.99
C PHE A 98 22.35 -16.20 -3.28
N PRO A 99 22.60 -15.82 -4.54
CA PRO A 99 23.71 -14.93 -4.84
C PRO A 99 23.51 -13.57 -4.18
N ALA A 100 24.50 -13.07 -3.45
CA ALA A 100 24.38 -11.81 -2.69
C ALA A 100 24.01 -10.59 -3.58
N TRP A 101 24.46 -10.60 -4.84
CA TRP A 101 24.12 -9.56 -5.82
C TRP A 101 22.63 -9.52 -6.20
N SER A 102 21.87 -10.60 -5.98
CA SER A 102 20.43 -10.64 -6.28
C SER A 102 19.62 -9.66 -5.43
N ILE A 103 20.14 -9.25 -4.27
CA ILE A 103 19.53 -8.26 -3.38
C ILE A 103 19.33 -6.90 -4.09
N LEU A 104 20.17 -6.56 -5.07
CA LEU A 104 20.04 -5.31 -5.83
C LEU A 104 18.72 -5.24 -6.61
N PHE A 105 18.15 -6.38 -6.99
CA PHE A 105 16.87 -6.44 -7.70
C PHE A 105 15.64 -6.18 -6.80
N PHE A 106 15.81 -6.10 -5.49
CA PHE A 106 14.74 -5.64 -4.59
C PHE A 106 14.54 -4.12 -4.65
N ILE A 107 15.57 -3.35 -5.02
CA ILE A 107 15.54 -1.89 -4.98
C ILE A 107 14.39 -1.32 -5.82
N PRO A 108 14.17 -1.75 -7.09
CA PRO A 108 13.04 -1.26 -7.88
C PRO A 108 11.68 -1.63 -7.27
N ALA A 109 11.53 -2.83 -6.72
CA ALA A 109 10.30 -3.29 -6.10
C ALA A 109 9.95 -2.47 -4.85
N ILE A 110 10.95 -2.20 -3.99
CA ILE A 110 10.80 -1.36 -2.80
C ILE A 110 10.42 0.07 -3.21
N TYR A 111 11.15 0.64 -4.18
CA TYR A 111 10.88 1.98 -4.70
C TYR A 111 9.44 2.10 -5.21
N LEU A 112 9.00 1.17 -6.05
CA LEU A 112 7.65 1.18 -6.64
C LEU A 112 6.57 0.93 -5.58
N GLY A 113 6.83 0.06 -4.60
CA GLY A 113 5.91 -0.20 -3.49
C GLY A 113 5.61 1.06 -2.68
N ILE A 114 6.65 1.86 -2.38
CA ILE A 114 6.47 3.15 -1.69
C ILE A 114 5.85 4.18 -2.63
N ALA A 115 6.33 4.27 -3.87
CA ALA A 115 5.88 5.26 -4.85
C ALA A 115 4.40 5.12 -5.24
N TYR A 116 3.81 3.93 -5.12
CA TYR A 116 2.37 3.70 -5.34
C TYR A 116 1.53 3.76 -4.06
N GLY A 117 2.13 4.02 -2.90
CA GLY A 117 1.45 4.02 -1.60
C GLY A 117 0.30 5.04 -1.49
N TRP A 118 0.37 6.17 -2.20
CA TRP A 118 -0.67 7.22 -2.18
C TRP A 118 -1.67 7.13 -3.32
N ALA A 119 -1.55 6.15 -4.22
CA ALA A 119 -2.44 6.03 -5.37
C ALA A 119 -3.91 5.85 -4.96
N THR A 120 -4.17 5.12 -3.87
CA THR A 120 -5.53 4.93 -3.36
C THR A 120 -6.16 6.21 -2.84
N MET A 121 -5.36 7.09 -2.22
CA MET A 121 -5.81 8.39 -1.72
C MET A 121 -6.08 9.36 -2.88
N LEU A 122 -5.23 9.36 -3.91
CA LEU A 122 -5.43 10.17 -5.12
C LEU A 122 -6.74 9.82 -5.84
N ILE A 123 -7.05 8.53 -5.96
CA ILE A 123 -8.33 8.07 -6.53
C ILE A 123 -9.53 8.57 -5.68
N ALA A 124 -9.39 8.52 -4.36
CA ALA A 124 -10.46 8.89 -3.45
C ALA A 124 -10.74 10.40 -3.43
N PHE A 125 -9.70 11.21 -3.29
CA PHE A 125 -9.80 12.67 -3.12
C PHE A 125 -9.84 13.44 -4.43
N TYR A 126 -9.01 13.05 -5.41
CA TYR A 126 -8.91 13.76 -6.69
C TYR A 126 -9.70 13.08 -7.83
N ARG A 127 -10.40 11.97 -7.57
CA ARG A 127 -11.25 11.25 -8.53
C ARG A 127 -10.55 10.89 -9.85
N THR A 128 -9.23 10.74 -9.82
CA THR A 128 -8.39 10.45 -11.00
C THR A 128 -8.56 9.01 -11.49
N GLY A 129 -8.23 8.77 -12.77
CA GLY A 129 -8.22 7.41 -13.32
C GLY A 129 -7.18 6.48 -12.65
N PRO A 130 -7.33 5.15 -12.68
CA PRO A 130 -6.45 4.22 -11.94
C PRO A 130 -4.97 4.32 -12.32
N TRP A 131 -4.67 4.39 -13.63
CA TRP A 131 -3.30 4.52 -14.12
C TRP A 131 -2.71 5.90 -13.83
N GLU A 132 -3.52 6.94 -14.03
CA GLU A 132 -3.15 8.32 -13.76
C GLU A 132 -2.79 8.52 -12.28
N ALA A 133 -3.58 7.92 -11.37
CA ALA A 133 -3.30 7.94 -9.94
C ALA A 133 -1.95 7.31 -9.59
N LEU A 134 -1.59 6.19 -10.22
CA LEU A 134 -0.28 5.54 -10.02
C LEU A 134 0.86 6.42 -10.52
N GLU A 135 0.71 7.02 -11.70
CA GLU A 135 1.72 7.91 -12.26
C GLU A 135 1.89 9.18 -11.42
N MET A 136 0.77 9.76 -10.98
CA MET A 136 0.73 10.94 -10.12
C MET A 136 1.34 10.64 -8.74
N SER A 137 0.97 9.52 -8.11
CA SER A 137 1.56 9.06 -6.86
C SER A 137 3.08 8.94 -6.98
N ARG A 138 3.57 8.31 -8.06
CA ARG A 138 5.00 8.21 -8.33
C ARG A 138 5.63 9.61 -8.46
N LYS A 139 5.08 10.48 -9.30
CA LYS A 139 5.64 11.83 -9.53
C LYS A 139 5.68 12.67 -8.25
N LEU A 140 4.70 12.54 -7.37
CA LEU A 140 4.65 13.23 -6.08
C LEU A 140 5.72 12.67 -5.13
N ILE A 141 5.71 11.36 -4.89
CA ILE A 141 6.60 10.72 -3.92
C ILE A 141 8.07 10.83 -4.36
N THR A 142 8.38 10.73 -5.66
CA THR A 142 9.76 10.84 -6.16
C THR A 142 10.43 12.16 -5.79
N LYS A 143 9.68 13.27 -5.65
CA LYS A 143 10.26 14.58 -5.30
C LYS A 143 10.86 14.60 -3.88
N GLN A 144 10.27 13.84 -2.96
CA GLN A 144 10.70 13.76 -1.56
C GLN A 144 10.90 12.29 -1.13
N TRP A 145 11.43 11.46 -2.04
CA TRP A 145 11.42 10.01 -1.88
C TRP A 145 12.06 9.54 -0.58
N LEU A 146 13.22 10.10 -0.22
CA LEU A 146 13.94 9.70 0.98
C LEU A 146 13.13 9.99 2.26
N ILE A 147 12.45 11.13 2.32
CA ILE A 147 11.66 11.54 3.49
C ILE A 147 10.44 10.63 3.62
N ILE A 148 9.72 10.39 2.51
CA ILE A 148 8.56 9.49 2.50
C ILE A 148 8.97 8.04 2.81
N PHE A 149 10.13 7.60 2.32
CA PHE A 149 10.68 6.29 2.64
C PHE A 149 10.99 6.16 4.14
N LEU A 150 11.72 7.14 4.73
CA LEU A 150 12.04 7.13 6.15
C LEU A 150 10.77 7.21 7.01
N PHE A 151 9.79 8.03 6.63
CA PHE A 151 8.49 8.09 7.27
C PHE A 151 7.76 6.74 7.24
N THR A 152 7.70 6.11 6.07
CA THR A 152 7.10 4.77 5.91
C THR A 152 7.85 3.71 6.72
N LEU A 153 9.18 3.82 6.80
CA LEU A 153 10.02 2.94 7.61
C LEU A 153 9.73 3.10 9.10
N VAL A 154 9.59 4.34 9.60
CA VAL A 154 9.20 4.61 11.00
C VAL A 154 7.82 4.02 11.30
N LEU A 155 6.84 4.20 10.41
CA LEU A 155 5.52 3.58 10.56
C LEU A 155 5.61 2.05 10.56
N GLY A 156 6.47 1.47 9.72
CA GLY A 156 6.72 0.02 9.71
C GLY A 156 7.33 -0.50 11.01
N LEU A 157 8.24 0.26 11.63
CA LEU A 157 8.82 -0.07 12.94
C LEU A 157 7.79 0.08 14.08
N LEU A 158 6.91 1.08 14.01
CA LEU A 158 5.80 1.20 14.96
C LEU A 158 4.84 0.02 14.83
N ALA A 159 4.55 -0.42 13.59
CA ALA A 159 3.72 -1.58 13.33
C ALA A 159 4.32 -2.85 13.95
N SER A 160 5.63 -3.08 13.78
CA SER A 160 6.30 -4.23 14.37
C SER A 160 6.35 -4.18 15.90
N ALA A 161 6.57 -2.99 16.49
CA ALA A 161 6.46 -2.80 17.94
C ALA A 161 5.05 -3.12 18.47
N GLY A 162 4.01 -2.75 17.71
CA GLY A 162 2.61 -3.09 18.04
C GLY A 162 2.34 -4.60 18.09
N VAL A 163 2.99 -5.38 17.21
CA VAL A 163 2.92 -6.86 17.23
C VAL A 163 3.64 -7.43 18.45
N ILE A 164 4.81 -6.89 18.78
CA ILE A 164 5.61 -7.34 19.94
C ILE A 164 4.84 -7.11 21.26
N LEU A 165 4.03 -6.04 21.34
CA LEU A 165 3.15 -5.74 22.48
C LEU A 165 1.82 -6.54 22.47
N LEU A 166 1.91 -7.86 22.24
CA LEU A 166 0.83 -8.84 22.47
C LEU A 166 -0.48 -8.57 21.70
N PHE A 167 -0.41 -8.15 20.43
CA PHE A 167 -1.55 -7.86 19.55
C PHE A 167 -2.48 -6.70 20.00
N VAL A 168 -2.50 -6.33 21.28
CA VAL A 168 -3.24 -5.16 21.79
C VAL A 168 -2.66 -3.88 21.20
N GLY A 169 -1.34 -3.80 21.05
CA GLY A 169 -0.67 -2.66 20.42
C GLY A 169 -1.15 -2.37 19.00
N ILE A 170 -1.58 -3.39 18.24
CA ILE A 170 -2.03 -3.23 16.85
C ILE A 170 -3.28 -2.35 16.78
N PHE A 171 -4.21 -2.46 17.74
CA PHE A 171 -5.42 -1.65 17.76
C PHE A 171 -5.14 -0.15 17.91
N VAL A 172 -4.01 0.21 18.51
CA VAL A 172 -3.59 1.61 18.67
C VAL A 172 -2.71 2.03 17.50
N THR A 173 -1.75 1.19 17.10
CA THR A 173 -0.82 1.55 16.03
C THR A 173 -1.51 1.65 14.68
N TYR A 174 -2.49 0.80 14.39
CA TYR A 174 -3.18 0.79 13.09
C TYR A 174 -3.91 2.11 12.77
N PRO A 175 -4.77 2.67 13.64
CA PRO A 175 -5.38 3.98 13.38
C PRO A 175 -4.35 5.11 13.34
N ILE A 176 -3.30 5.06 14.17
CA ILE A 176 -2.20 6.04 14.11
C ILE A 176 -1.56 6.03 12.72
N MET A 177 -1.24 4.84 12.19
CA MET A 177 -0.65 4.73 10.84
C MET A 177 -1.55 5.33 9.76
N LEU A 178 -2.86 5.09 9.83
CA LEU A 178 -3.81 5.63 8.86
C LEU A 178 -3.91 7.16 8.94
N CYS A 179 -4.05 7.71 10.15
CA CYS A 179 -4.09 9.16 10.34
C CYS A 179 -2.76 9.83 9.94
N SER A 180 -1.62 9.22 10.26
CA SER A 180 -0.30 9.74 9.87
C SER A 180 -0.11 9.73 8.35
N GLN A 181 -0.53 8.67 7.65
CA GLN A 181 -0.47 8.61 6.19
C GLN A 181 -1.38 9.67 5.55
N TYR A 182 -2.59 9.87 6.08
CA TYR A 182 -3.47 10.95 5.66
C TYR A 182 -2.87 12.34 5.88
N ALA A 183 -2.32 12.60 7.06
CA ALA A 183 -1.70 13.89 7.36
C ALA A 183 -0.51 14.19 6.41
N ALA A 184 0.35 13.20 6.17
CA ALA A 184 1.47 13.34 5.24
C ALA A 184 0.99 13.57 3.79
N PHE A 185 -0.06 12.87 3.37
CA PHE A 185 -0.66 13.07 2.06
C PHE A 185 -1.27 14.48 1.92
N ALA A 186 -2.09 14.90 2.88
CA ALA A 186 -2.77 16.19 2.87
C ALA A 186 -1.79 17.38 2.89
N ASP A 187 -0.68 17.25 3.63
CA ASP A 187 0.40 18.24 3.66
C ASP A 187 1.11 18.33 2.31
N VAL A 188 1.50 17.20 1.71
CA VAL A 188 2.22 17.20 0.43
C VAL A 188 1.33 17.63 -0.74
N THR A 189 0.05 17.29 -0.74
CA THR A 189 -0.89 17.70 -1.81
C THR A 189 -1.60 19.02 -1.52
N ARG A 190 -1.39 19.63 -0.35
CA ARG A 190 -2.07 20.85 0.12
C ARG A 190 -3.60 20.77 0.05
N LEU A 191 -4.15 19.58 0.27
CA LEU A 191 -5.58 19.29 0.15
C LEU A 191 -6.46 20.20 1.03
N LEU A 192 -5.93 20.61 2.19
CA LEU A 192 -6.64 21.44 3.15
C LEU A 192 -6.67 22.92 2.76
N GLU A 193 -5.59 23.44 2.17
CA GLU A 193 -5.52 24.85 1.72
C GLU A 193 -6.55 25.12 0.60
N GLU A 194 -6.71 24.18 -0.34
CA GLU A 194 -7.72 24.28 -1.40
C GLU A 194 -9.14 24.31 -0.82
N THR A 195 -9.43 23.50 0.20
CA THR A 195 -10.77 23.48 0.80
C THR A 195 -11.06 24.74 1.63
N GLU A 196 -10.10 25.22 2.43
CA GLU A 196 -10.29 26.43 3.23
C GLU A 196 -10.53 27.65 2.34
N SER A 197 -9.82 27.75 1.21
CA SER A 197 -10.04 28.81 0.21
C SER A 197 -11.49 28.81 -0.31
N ASP A 198 -12.00 27.66 -0.78
CA ASP A 198 -13.38 27.52 -1.29
C ASP A 198 -14.44 27.90 -0.24
N LEU A 199 -14.22 27.52 1.03
CA LEU A 199 -15.12 27.88 2.14
C LEU A 199 -15.14 29.38 2.39
N THR A 200 -13.98 30.05 2.38
CA THR A 200 -13.92 31.50 2.57
C THR A 200 -14.55 32.27 1.42
N GLU A 201 -14.40 31.81 0.17
CA GLU A 201 -15.04 32.43 -0.99
C GLU A 201 -16.57 32.34 -0.89
N HIS A 202 -17.12 31.18 -0.54
CA HIS A 202 -18.57 31.01 -0.39
C HIS A 202 -19.16 31.82 0.79
N LEU A 203 -18.40 32.09 1.86
CA LEU A 203 -18.87 32.90 2.99
C LEU A 203 -18.82 34.42 2.72
N VAL A 204 -18.16 34.86 1.66
CA VAL A 204 -18.00 36.27 1.29
C VAL A 204 -19.07 36.71 0.25
N GLU A 205 -19.77 35.77 -0.38
CA GLU A 205 -20.96 36.00 -1.23
C GLU A 205 -22.28 36.09 -0.43
#